data_AF-A0A355F8F4-F1
#
_entry.id   AF-A0A355F8F4-F1
#
_cell.length_a   1.000
_cell.length_b   1.000
_cell.length_c   1.000
_cell.angle_alpha   90.00
_cell.angle_beta   90.00
_cell.angle_gamma   90.00
#
_symmetry.space_group_name_H-M   'P 1'
#
loop_
_entity.id
_entity.type
_entity.pdbx_description
1 polymer ?
#
loop_
_entity_poly.entity_id
_entity_poly.type
_entity_poly.pdbx_seq_one_letter_code
_entity_poly.pdbx_strand_id
1 'polypeptide(L)' 'MRTPPRFLPRLLQGLLMITSLLSSFPVGAASTPAPIGTGGAVASGDAAATEAGLAILRAGGNAVDAAV' A
#
# COMPACT_ATOMS: atom_id res chain seq x y z
N MET A 1 6.58 29.07 44.82
CA MET A 1 5.59 28.82 43.75
C MET A 1 6.03 29.53 42.48
N ARG A 2 6.55 28.80 41.47
CA ARG A 2 6.90 29.38 40.16
C ARG A 2 5.67 29.26 39.27
N THR A 3 5.07 30.37 38.87
CA THR A 3 3.99 30.38 37.89
C THR A 3 4.54 29.91 36.55
N PRO A 4 3.86 29.00 35.84
CA PRO A 4 4.31 28.58 34.52
C PRO A 4 4.27 29.77 33.55
N PRO A 5 5.22 29.88 32.62
CA PRO A 5 5.25 30.96 31.65
C PRO A 5 3.97 30.92 30.80
N ARG A 6 3.31 32.07 30.65
CA ARG A 6 2.01 32.23 29.94
C ARG A 6 2.05 31.82 28.45
N PHE A 7 3.22 31.49 27.91
CA PHE A 7 3.43 31.03 26.53
C PHE A 7 3.24 29.53 26.33
N LEU A 8 3.35 28.72 27.40
CA LEU A 8 3.20 27.26 27.35
C LEU A 8 1.85 26.76 26.77
N PRO A 9 0.67 27.34 27.12
CA PRO A 9 -0.59 26.89 26.54
C PRO A 9 -0.72 27.22 25.05
N ARG A 10 -0.13 28.33 24.60
CA ARG A 10 -0.15 28.73 23.17
C ARG A 10 0.70 27.79 22.32
N LEU A 11 1.86 27.36 22.84
CA LEU A 11 2.72 26.38 22.16
C LEU A 11 2.02 25.02 22.02
N LEU A 12 1.38 24.56 23.11
CA LEU A 12 0.63 23.30 23.12
C LEU A 12 -0.55 23.34 22.14
N GLN A 13 -1.27 24.46 22.09
CA GLN A 13 -2.40 24.65 21.20
C GLN A 13 -1.97 24.74 19.72
N GLY A 14 -0.82 25.37 19.45
CA GLY A 14 -0.20 25.35 18.12
C GLY A 14 0.21 23.94 17.70
N LEU A 15 0.81 23.15 18.60
CA LEU A 15 1.18 21.77 18.33
C LEU A 15 -0.04 20.90 18.03
N LEU A 16 -1.12 21.04 18.80
CA LEU A 16 -2.40 20.34 18.58
C LEU A 16 -3.05 20.68 17.23
N MET A 17 -2.99 21.96 16.82
CA MET A 17 -3.48 22.38 15.50
C MET A 17 -2.67 21.75 14.38
N ILE A 18 -1.34 21.71 14.52
CA ILE A 18 -0.45 21.10 13.52
C ILE A 18 -0.71 19.59 13.42
N THR A 19 -0.79 18.87 14.55
CA THR A 19 -1.05 17.42 14.52
C THR A 19 -2.43 17.09 13.95
N SER A 20 -3.46 17.87 14.26
CA SER A 20 -4.81 17.70 13.69
C SER A 20 -4.84 18.00 12.18
N LEU A 21 -4.03 18.94 11.70
CA LEU A 21 -3.93 19.23 10.28
C LEU A 21 -3.19 18.10 9.54
N LEU A 22 -2.14 17.55 10.14
CA LEU A 22 -1.37 16.43 9.59
C LEU A 22 -2.11 15.10 9.63
N SER A 23 -3.06 14.89 10.55
CA SER A 23 -3.88 13.67 10.58
C SER A 23 -4.95 13.62 9.49
N SER A 24 -5.20 14.72 8.79
CA SER A 24 -6.22 14.80 7.73
C SER A 24 -5.70 14.34 6.36
N PHE A 25 -4.42 14.02 6.23
CA PHE A 25 -3.88 13.50 4.98
C PHE A 25 -4.32 12.04 4.77
N PRO A 26 -4.87 11.68 3.60
CA PRO A 26 -5.21 10.30 3.31
C PRO A 26 -3.93 9.45 3.33
N VAL A 27 -3.90 8.45 4.20
CA VAL A 27 -2.83 7.45 4.24
C VAL A 27 -3.00 6.55 3.01
N GLY A 28 -2.18 6.77 1.99
CA GLY A 28 -2.11 5.89 0.83
C GLY A 28 -1.48 4.54 1.20
N ALA A 29 -1.97 3.45 0.59
CA ALA A 29 -1.35 2.15 0.72
C ALA A 29 0.04 2.17 0.08
N ALA A 30 1.04 1.59 0.77
CA ALA A 30 2.42 1.51 0.27
C ALA A 30 2.58 0.55 -0.92
N SER A 31 1.57 -0.30 -1.17
CA SER A 31 1.56 -1.24 -2.28
C SER A 31 0.15 -1.47 -2.82
N THR A 32 0.09 -1.90 -4.07
CA THR A 32 -1.13 -2.44 -4.67
C THR A 32 -1.27 -3.90 -4.25
N PRO A 33 -2.41 -4.33 -3.69
CA PRO A 33 -2.68 -5.73 -3.42
C PRO A 33 -2.59 -6.57 -4.70
N ALA A 34 -2.12 -7.81 -4.58
CA ALA A 34 -2.18 -8.76 -5.68
C ALA A 34 -3.66 -9.04 -6.04
N PRO A 35 -4.01 -9.15 -7.33
CA PRO A 35 -5.34 -9.58 -7.75
C PRO A 35 -5.69 -10.94 -7.16
N ILE A 36 -6.95 -11.11 -6.73
CA ILE A 36 -7.46 -12.36 -6.14
C ILE A 36 -8.48 -12.99 -7.09
N GLY A 37 -8.38 -14.29 -7.31
CA GLY A 37 -9.31 -15.04 -8.15
C GLY A 37 -9.05 -16.55 -8.13
N THR A 38 -9.88 -17.30 -8.84
CA THR A 38 -9.80 -18.77 -8.97
C THR A 38 -9.51 -19.11 -10.44
N GLY A 39 -8.27 -19.48 -10.74
CA GLY A 39 -7.79 -19.69 -12.11
C GLY A 39 -6.27 -19.62 -12.25
N GLY A 40 -5.57 -19.35 -11.14
CA GLY A 40 -4.12 -19.17 -11.10
C GLY A 40 -3.71 -17.71 -11.26
N ALA A 41 -2.43 -17.44 -10.96
CA ALA A 41 -1.82 -16.13 -11.04
C ALA A 41 -0.38 -16.27 -11.53
N VAL A 42 0.09 -15.29 -12.31
CA VAL A 42 1.47 -15.21 -12.79
C VAL A 42 1.97 -13.80 -12.51
N ALA A 43 3.17 -13.69 -11.96
CA ALA A 43 3.84 -12.42 -11.73
C ALA A 43 5.23 -12.47 -12.37
N SER A 44 5.50 -11.55 -13.29
CA SER A 44 6.80 -11.40 -13.95
C SER A 44 7.14 -9.92 -14.07
N GLY A 45 8.44 -9.61 -14.23
CA GLY A 45 8.90 -8.26 -14.56
C GLY A 45 8.61 -7.86 -16.01
N ASP A 46 8.18 -8.80 -16.85
CA ASP A 46 7.81 -8.58 -18.25
C ASP A 46 6.32 -8.90 -18.49
N ALA A 47 5.65 -7.99 -19.22
CA ALA A 47 4.22 -8.09 -19.48
C ALA A 47 3.88 -9.27 -20.41
N ALA A 48 4.70 -9.53 -21.43
CA ALA A 48 4.48 -10.62 -22.37
C ALA A 48 4.69 -11.98 -21.69
N ALA A 49 5.69 -12.10 -20.81
CA ALA A 49 5.89 -13.30 -20.00
C ALA A 49 4.69 -13.58 -19.08
N THR A 50 4.10 -12.52 -18.50
CA THR A 50 2.90 -12.65 -17.67
C THR A 50 1.72 -13.17 -18.50
N GLU A 51 1.49 -12.62 -19.69
CA GLU A 51 0.43 -13.09 -20.59
C GLU A 51 0.64 -14.53 -21.06
N ALA A 52 1.89 -14.92 -21.37
CA ALA A 52 2.22 -16.27 -21.79
C ALA A 52 1.91 -17.30 -20.69
N GLY A 53 2.36 -17.07 -19.46
CA GLY A 53 2.05 -17.95 -18.33
C GLY A 53 0.54 -18.02 -18.04
N LEU A 54 -0.16 -16.88 -18.11
CA LEU A 54 -1.62 -16.86 -17.96
C LEU A 54 -2.34 -17.65 -19.07
N ALA A 55 -1.84 -17.61 -20.31
CA ALA A 55 -2.40 -18.39 -21.40
C ALA A 55 -2.27 -19.90 -21.14
N ILE A 56 -1.14 -20.35 -20.59
CA ILE A 56 -0.92 -21.76 -20.21
C ILE A 56 -1.91 -22.19 -19.12
N LEU A 57 -2.04 -21.39 -18.05
CA LEU A 57 -2.99 -21.68 -16.97
C LEU A 57 -4.45 -21.72 -17.49
N ARG A 58 -4.82 -20.79 -18.38
CA ARG A 58 -6.14 -20.77 -19.03
C ARG A 58 -6.39 -21.98 -19.93
N ALA A 59 -5.34 -22.53 -20.54
CA ALA A 59 -5.41 -23.75 -21.34
C ALA A 59 -5.46 -25.03 -20.49
N GLY A 60 -5.39 -24.92 -19.16
CA GLY A 60 -5.43 -26.05 -18.23
C GLY A 60 -4.04 -26.62 -17.87
N GLY A 61 -2.97 -25.94 -18.25
CA GLY A 61 -1.62 -26.25 -17.77
C GLY A 61 -1.47 -25.99 -16.27
N ASN A 62 -0.50 -26.63 -15.64
CA ASN A 62 -0.22 -26.45 -14.22
C ASN A 62 0.75 -25.27 -13.98
N ALA A 63 1.05 -25.00 -12.70
CA ALA A 63 1.94 -23.91 -12.31
C ALA A 63 3.40 -24.08 -12.78
N VAL A 64 3.87 -25.33 -12.94
CA VAL A 64 5.21 -25.63 -13.47
C VAL A 64 5.24 -25.37 -14.98
N ASP A 65 4.22 -25.81 -15.71
CA ASP A 65 4.11 -25.56 -17.16
C ASP A 65 4.12 -24.06 -17.47
N ALA A 66 3.45 -23.25 -16.65
CA ALA A 66 3.39 -21.80 -16.80
C ALA A 66 4.69 -21.06 -16.40
N ALA A 67 5.61 -21.73 -15.69
CA ALA A 67 6.85 -21.15 -15.18
C ALA A 67 8.08 -21.45 -16.05
N VAL A 68 7.98 -22.47 -16.92
CA VAL A 68 9.01 -22.83 -17.92
C VAL A 68 8.91 -21.88 -19.11
#